data_AF-A0A5J4YZE0-F1
#
_entry.id   AF-A0A5J4YZE0-F1
#
_cell.length_a   1.000
_cell.length_b   1.000
_cell.length_c   1.000
_cell.angle_alpha   90.00
_cell.angle_beta   90.00
_cell.angle_gamma   90.00
#
_symmetry.space_group_name_H-M   'P 1'
#
loop_
_entity.id
_entity.type
_entity.pdbx_description
1 polymer ?
#
loop_
_entity_poly.entity_id
_entity_poly.type
_entity_poly.pdbx_seq_one_letter_code
_entity_poly.pdbx_strand_id
1 'polypeptide(L)'
;MVSAEESGAVEWPPGPVPPILIVGLLSLAQAAHGPSIPALEFLDRWTVSLFGSKTKTQYVLYAAVGAHVLEGVAAFVIARKAGYQWKASFGWWMQTTLLGFPSLRILSLRIAAGPKRKTL
;
A
#
# COMPACT_ATOMS: atom_id res chain seq x y z
N MET A 1 17.91 17.26 -14.78
CA MET A 1 16.74 16.65 -15.44
C MET A 1 16.86 15.15 -15.24
N VAL A 2 15.88 14.50 -14.60
CA VAL A 2 15.84 13.04 -14.44
C VAL A 2 15.55 12.43 -15.82
N SER A 3 16.36 11.48 -16.26
CA SER A 3 16.20 10.83 -17.58
C SER A 3 14.87 10.08 -17.66
N ALA A 4 14.28 10.03 -18.86
CA ALA A 4 12.95 9.48 -19.14
C ALA A 4 12.77 8.00 -18.70
N GLU A 5 13.87 7.24 -18.58
CA GLU A 5 13.89 5.85 -18.08
C GLU A 5 13.92 5.70 -16.55
N GLU A 6 14.48 6.67 -15.81
CA GLU A 6 14.76 6.51 -14.36
C GLU A 6 13.58 6.86 -13.46
N SER A 7 12.53 7.44 -14.03
CA SER A 7 11.41 8.00 -13.26
C SER A 7 10.30 7.00 -12.96
N GLY A 8 10.37 5.74 -13.43
CA GLY A 8 9.32 4.75 -13.19
C GLY A 8 9.05 4.53 -11.69
N ALA A 9 7.77 4.46 -11.32
CA ALA A 9 7.40 3.73 -10.10
C ALA A 9 8.12 2.37 -10.12
N VAL A 10 8.51 1.86 -8.95
CA VAL A 10 9.30 0.62 -8.86
C VAL A 10 8.75 -0.43 -9.81
N GLU A 11 9.60 -1.08 -10.61
CA GLU A 11 9.20 -2.24 -11.41
C GLU A 11 8.40 -3.17 -10.50
N TRP A 12 7.15 -3.40 -10.89
CA TRP A 12 6.27 -4.22 -10.11
C TRP A 12 6.72 -5.69 -10.23
N PRO A 13 6.93 -6.41 -9.12
CA PRO A 13 6.72 -6.01 -7.73
C PRO A 13 7.96 -5.35 -7.07
N PRO A 14 7.76 -4.34 -6.19
CA PRO A 14 8.83 -3.64 -5.48
C PRO A 14 9.48 -4.54 -4.40
N GLY A 15 10.42 -5.39 -4.80
CA GLY A 15 11.09 -6.30 -3.87
C GLY A 15 10.10 -7.23 -3.13
N PRO A 16 10.52 -7.91 -2.05
CA PRO A 16 9.62 -8.73 -1.25
C PRO A 16 8.72 -7.79 -0.44
N VAL A 17 7.68 -7.27 -1.09
CA VAL A 17 6.48 -6.84 -0.39
C VAL A 17 6.05 -8.03 0.44
N PRO A 18 5.99 -7.92 1.78
CA PRO A 18 5.56 -9.05 2.58
C PRO A 18 4.09 -9.30 2.20
N PRO A 19 3.76 -10.47 1.60
CA PRO A 19 2.40 -10.77 1.15
C PRO A 19 1.37 -10.61 2.28
N ILE A 20 1.86 -10.67 3.52
CA ILE A 20 1.12 -10.47 4.76
C ILE A 20 0.29 -9.18 4.82
N LEU A 21 0.70 -8.09 4.16
CA LEU A 21 -0.06 -6.82 4.20
C LEU A 21 -1.29 -6.88 3.29
N ILE A 22 -1.12 -7.42 2.08
CA ILE A 22 -2.22 -7.65 1.14
C ILE A 22 -3.14 -8.74 1.70
N VAL A 23 -2.56 -9.85 2.16
CA VAL A 23 -3.30 -10.96 2.79
C VAL A 23 -4.02 -10.47 4.04
N GLY A 24 -3.44 -9.59 4.84
CA GLY A 24 -4.06 -9.03 6.05
C GLY A 24 -5.30 -8.20 5.74
N LEU A 25 -5.22 -7.27 4.77
CA LEU A 25 -6.36 -6.46 4.34
C LEU A 25 -7.47 -7.30 3.70
N LEU A 26 -7.09 -8.28 2.86
CA LEU A 26 -8.05 -9.22 2.26
C LEU A 26 -8.72 -10.10 3.33
N SER A 27 -7.97 -10.54 4.34
CA SER A 27 -8.50 -11.33 5.46
C SER A 27 -9.47 -10.50 6.31
N LEU A 28 -9.16 -9.22 6.53
CA LEU A 28 -10.02 -8.28 7.24
C LEU A 28 -11.30 -7.97 6.42
N ALA A 29 -11.19 -7.83 5.10
CA ALA A 29 -12.33 -7.66 4.20
C ALA A 29 -13.24 -8.89 4.17
N GLN A 30 -12.67 -10.09 4.11
CA GLN A 30 -13.41 -11.35 4.18
C GLN A 30 -14.16 -11.48 5.52
N ALA A 31 -13.52 -11.16 6.65
CA ALA A 31 -14.19 -11.20 7.95
C ALA A 31 -15.30 -10.12 8.09
N ALA A 32 -15.06 -8.92 7.58
CA ALA A 32 -16.00 -7.81 7.67
C ALA A 32 -17.26 -8.00 6.81
N HIS A 33 -17.10 -8.52 5.59
CA HIS A 33 -18.15 -8.52 4.55
C HIS A 33 -18.32 -9.83 3.79
N GLY A 34 -17.38 -10.76 3.90
CA GLY A 34 -17.42 -11.99 3.14
C GLY A 34 -18.52 -12.94 3.63
N PRO A 35 -19.05 -13.79 2.73
CA PRO A 35 -19.94 -14.87 3.14
C PRO A 35 -19.19 -15.84 4.07
N SER A 36 -19.91 -16.43 5.01
CA SER A 36 -19.38 -17.48 5.87
C SER A 36 -19.10 -18.73 5.02
N ILE A 37 -17.85 -18.88 4.58
CA ILE A 37 -17.37 -20.06 3.89
C ILE A 37 -16.59 -20.88 4.92
N PRO A 38 -16.88 -22.19 5.12
CA PRO A 38 -16.25 -23.02 6.15
C PRO A 38 -14.72 -22.96 6.16
N ALA A 39 -14.10 -22.88 4.98
CA ALA A 39 -12.65 -22.79 4.81
C ALA A 39 -12.03 -21.49 5.37
N LEU A 40 -12.82 -20.43 5.55
CA LEU A 40 -12.37 -19.10 5.98
C LEU A 40 -12.99 -18.65 7.31
N GLU A 41 -13.83 -19.49 7.94
CA GLU A 41 -14.44 -19.17 9.24
C GLU A 41 -13.42 -18.85 10.32
N PHE A 42 -12.23 -19.44 10.24
CA PHE A 42 -11.17 -19.15 11.20
C PHE A 42 -10.76 -17.67 11.17
N LEU A 43 -10.80 -16.99 10.01
CA LEU A 43 -10.47 -15.56 9.90
C LEU A 43 -11.53 -14.68 10.58
N ASP A 44 -12.81 -15.03 10.42
CA ASP A 44 -13.91 -14.33 11.08
C ASP A 44 -13.81 -14.51 12.60
N ARG A 45 -13.57 -15.73 13.09
CA ARG A 45 -13.38 -16.00 14.53
C ARG A 45 -12.16 -15.27 15.09
N TRP A 46 -11.04 -15.26 14.38
CA TRP A 46 -9.83 -14.57 14.81
C TRP A 46 -10.04 -13.05 14.89
N THR A 47 -10.62 -12.43 13.88
CA THR A 47 -10.84 -10.97 13.86
C THR A 47 -11.90 -10.54 14.87
N VAL A 48 -12.99 -11.30 15.03
CA VAL A 48 -13.98 -11.05 16.09
C VAL A 48 -13.38 -11.25 17.48
N SER A 49 -12.47 -12.20 17.68
CA SER A 49 -11.74 -12.35 18.95
C SER A 49 -10.85 -11.14 19.24
N LEU A 50 -10.16 -10.60 18.23
CA LEU A 50 -9.28 -9.43 18.37
C LEU A 50 -10.06 -8.12 18.57
N PHE A 51 -11.13 -7.91 17.81
CA PHE A 51 -11.86 -6.64 17.78
C PHE A 51 -13.17 -6.66 18.59
N GLY A 52 -13.58 -7.83 19.08
CA GLY A 52 -14.74 -8.03 19.95
C GLY A 52 -16.10 -8.10 19.24
N SER A 53 -16.24 -7.58 18.03
CA SER A 53 -17.47 -7.70 17.24
C SER A 53 -17.25 -7.46 15.75
N LYS A 54 -18.16 -8.00 14.93
CA LYS A 54 -18.14 -7.80 13.47
C LYS A 54 -18.23 -6.33 13.07
N THR A 55 -19.06 -5.55 13.77
CA THR A 55 -19.17 -4.10 13.56
C THR A 55 -17.85 -3.38 13.81
N LYS A 56 -17.11 -3.74 14.88
CA LYS A 56 -15.79 -3.17 15.15
C LYS A 56 -14.78 -3.58 14.08
N THR A 57 -14.80 -4.83 13.61
CA THR A 57 -13.97 -5.30 12.50
C THR A 57 -14.21 -4.48 11.22
N GLN A 58 -15.47 -4.13 10.90
CA GLN A 58 -15.80 -3.25 9.77
C GLN A 58 -15.24 -1.84 9.93
N TYR A 59 -15.35 -1.24 11.11
CA TYR A 59 -14.74 0.08 11.37
C TYR A 59 -13.22 0.05 11.22
N VAL A 60 -12.56 -1.00 11.72
CA VAL A 60 -11.11 -1.16 11.56
C VAL A 60 -10.75 -1.31 10.08
N LEU A 61 -11.53 -2.08 9.31
CA LEU A 61 -11.34 -2.19 7.86
C LEU A 61 -11.44 -0.83 7.17
N TYR A 62 -12.51 -0.07 7.42
CA TYR A 62 -12.71 1.23 6.79
C TYR A 62 -11.61 2.22 7.19
N ALA A 63 -11.18 2.22 8.45
CA ALA A 63 -10.07 3.03 8.92
C ALA A 63 -8.75 2.64 8.23
N ALA A 64 -8.47 1.33 8.08
CA ALA A 64 -7.28 0.84 7.40
C ALA A 64 -7.27 1.20 5.91
N VAL A 65 -8.38 0.97 5.21
CA VAL A 65 -8.53 1.37 3.79
C VAL A 65 -8.37 2.88 3.65
N GLY A 66 -9.00 3.66 4.53
CA GLY A 66 -8.86 5.12 4.54
C GLY A 66 -7.41 5.58 4.73
N ALA A 67 -6.70 5.00 5.69
CA ALA A 67 -5.28 5.29 5.93
C ALA A 67 -4.43 4.98 4.69
N HIS A 68 -4.63 3.83 4.07
CA HIS A 68 -3.91 3.43 2.85
C HIS A 68 -4.17 4.40 1.67
N VAL A 69 -5.40 4.86 1.49
CA VAL A 69 -5.73 5.86 0.46
C VAL A 69 -5.04 7.19 0.75
N LEU A 70 -5.04 7.64 2.02
CA LEU A 70 -4.36 8.88 2.43
C LEU A 70 -2.84 8.79 2.20
N GLU A 71 -2.22 7.65 2.53
CA GLU A 71 -0.81 7.37 2.26
C GLU A 71 -0.53 7.36 0.74
N GLY A 72 -1.43 6.76 -0.05
CA GLY A 72 -1.39 6.82 -1.51
C GLY A 72 -1.36 8.25 -2.02
N VAL A 73 -2.29 9.10 -1.57
CA VAL A 73 -2.35 10.51 -1.96
C VAL A 73 -1.08 11.25 -1.55
N ALA A 74 -0.57 11.00 -0.34
CA ALA A 74 0.70 11.56 0.12
C ALA A 74 1.87 11.15 -0.81
N ALA A 75 1.95 9.87 -1.19
CA ALA A 75 2.96 9.37 -2.11
C ALA A 75 2.88 10.06 -3.48
N PHE A 76 1.66 10.25 -3.99
CA PHE A 76 1.44 10.98 -5.24
C PHE A 76 1.99 12.40 -5.17
N VAL A 77 1.61 13.15 -4.12
CA VAL A 77 2.03 14.54 -3.92
C VAL A 77 3.54 14.63 -3.75
N ILE A 78 4.13 13.73 -2.97
CA ILE A 78 5.59 13.67 -2.75
C ILE A 78 6.32 13.40 -4.07
N ALA A 79 5.85 12.43 -4.87
CA ALA A 79 6.44 12.13 -6.17
C ALA A 79 6.32 13.32 -7.14
N ARG A 80 5.15 13.98 -7.19
CA ARG A 80 4.95 15.19 -8.03
C ARG A 80 5.87 16.33 -7.62
N LYS A 81 6.03 16.57 -6.32
CA LYS A 81 6.95 17.60 -5.78
C LYS A 81 8.42 17.27 -6.06
N ALA A 82 8.77 15.98 -6.10
CA ALA A 82 10.11 15.53 -6.47
C ALA A 82 10.38 15.52 -7.99
N GLY A 83 9.44 15.99 -8.82
CA GLY A 83 9.63 16.13 -10.27
C GLY A 83 9.35 14.86 -11.08
N TYR A 84 8.76 13.82 -10.48
CA TYR A 84 8.35 12.61 -11.21
C TYR A 84 7.25 12.94 -12.21
N GLN A 85 7.29 12.27 -13.37
CA GLN A 85 6.21 12.35 -14.36
C GLN A 85 4.88 11.87 -13.77
N TRP A 86 3.76 12.28 -14.38
CA TRP A 86 2.42 11.93 -13.90
C TRP A 86 2.22 10.41 -13.78
N LYS A 87 2.57 9.66 -14.82
CA LYS A 87 2.45 8.19 -14.86
C LYS A 87 3.21 7.52 -13.70
N ALA A 88 4.41 7.99 -13.42
CA ALA A 88 5.22 7.47 -12.32
C ALA A 88 4.65 7.83 -10.94
N SER A 89 4.20 9.07 -10.78
CA SER A 89 3.55 9.52 -9.54
C SER A 89 2.28 8.70 -9.27
N PHE A 90 1.51 8.41 -10.32
CA PHE A 90 0.34 7.54 -10.25
C PHE A 90 0.70 6.09 -9.89
N GLY A 91 1.81 5.57 -10.40
CA GLY A 91 2.33 4.27 -9.98
C GLY A 91 2.65 4.21 -8.48
N TRP A 92 3.28 5.26 -7.94
CA TRP A 92 3.53 5.38 -6.50
C TRP A 92 2.25 5.49 -5.66
N TRP A 93 1.22 6.16 -6.17
CA TRP A 93 -0.10 6.22 -5.56
C TRP A 93 -0.75 4.83 -5.47
N MET A 94 -0.79 4.09 -6.60
CA MET A 94 -1.35 2.73 -6.64
C MET A 94 -0.61 1.80 -5.70
N GLN A 95 0.72 1.80 -5.79
CA GLN A 95 1.58 0.94 -4.97
C GLN A 95 1.39 1.24 -3.48
N THR A 96 1.32 2.52 -3.11
CA THR A 96 1.16 2.91 -1.69
C THR A 96 -0.26 2.66 -1.18
N THR A 97 -1.29 2.82 -2.01
CA THR A 97 -2.66 2.43 -1.63
C THR A 97 -2.74 0.92 -1.33
N LEU A 98 -2.03 0.08 -2.08
CA LEU A 98 -2.05 -1.37 -1.85
C LEU A 98 -1.16 -1.80 -0.68
N LEU A 99 0.02 -1.19 -0.55
CA LEU A 99 1.05 -1.66 0.38
C LEU A 99 1.16 -0.85 1.66
N GLY A 100 0.54 0.32 1.69
CA GLY A 100 0.59 1.28 2.79
C GLY A 100 1.98 1.91 2.99
N PHE A 101 2.23 2.30 4.24
CA PHE A 101 3.42 2.99 4.71
C PHE A 101 4.77 2.42 4.22
N PRO A 102 5.01 1.10 4.13
CA PRO A 102 6.26 0.56 3.58
C PRO A 102 6.60 1.09 2.18
N SER A 103 5.61 1.20 1.28
CA SER A 103 5.81 1.76 -0.06
C SER A 103 6.15 3.26 -0.01
N LEU A 104 5.44 4.01 0.82
CA LEU A 104 5.70 5.44 1.05
C LEU A 104 7.13 5.67 1.58
N ARG A 105 7.61 4.80 2.46
CA ARG A 105 8.99 4.84 2.98
C ARG A 105 10.02 4.61 1.87
N ILE A 106 9.79 3.63 0.98
CA ILE A 106 10.68 3.38 -0.16
C ILE A 106 10.76 4.62 -1.06
N LEU A 107 9.62 5.24 -1.38
CA LEU A 107 9.59 6.49 -2.15
C LEU A 107 10.43 7.59 -1.48
N SER A 108 10.23 7.79 -0.18
CA SER A 108 10.94 8.82 0.58
C SER A 108 12.45 8.59 0.59
N LEU A 109 12.89 7.34 0.78
CA LEU A 109 14.30 6.96 0.73
C LEU A 109 14.90 7.16 -0.67
N ARG A 110 14.16 6.86 -1.75
CA ARG A 110 14.61 7.10 -3.13
C ARG A 110 14.79 8.58 -3.42
N ILE A 111 13.86 9.42 -2.98
CA ILE A 111 13.96 10.86 -3.15
C ILE A 111 15.16 11.41 -2.36
N ALA A 112 15.36 10.95 -1.12
CA ALA A 112 16.49 11.37 -0.29
C ALA A 112 17.86 10.95 -0.86
N ALA A 113 17.95 9.80 -1.52
CA ALA A 113 19.18 9.33 -2.15
C ALA A 113 19.57 10.12 -3.42
N GLY A 114 18.64 10.91 -3.99
CA GLY A 114 18.84 11.62 -5.25
C GLY A 114 18.92 10.68 -6.46
N PRO A 115 19.01 11.23 -7.69
CA PRO A 115 19.18 10.41 -8.90
C PRO A 115 20.47 9.60 -8.77
N LYS A 116 20.42 8.29 -8.99
CA LYS A 116 21.64 7.50 -9.17
C LYS A 116 22.34 8.05 -10.41
N ARG A 117 23.44 8.81 -10.22
CA ARG A 117 24.32 9.15 -11.34
C ARG A 117 24.79 7.83 -11.94
N LYS A 118 24.44 7.54 -13.19
CA LYS A 118 25.11 6.49 -13.96
C LYS A 118 26.61 6.83 -13.95
N THR A 119 27.39 6.13 -13.14
CA THR A 119 28.84 6.11 -13.27
C THR A 119 29.13 5.46 -14.61
N LEU A 120 29.64 6.28 -15.54
CA LEU A 120 30.12 5.88 -16.85
C LEU A 120 31.22 4.83 -16.74
#